data_AF-A0A8S2Q3G3-F1
#
_entry.id   AF-A0A8S2Q3G3-F1
#
_cell.length_a   1.000
_cell.length_b   1.000
_cell.length_c   1.000
_cell.angle_alpha   90.00
_cell.angle_beta   90.00
_cell.angle_gamma   90.00
#
_symmetry.space_group_name_H-M   'P 1'
#
loop_
_entity.id
_entity.type
_entity.pdbx_description
1 polymer ?
#
loop_
_entity_poly.entity_id
_entity_poly.type
_entity_poly.pdbx_seq_one_letter_code
_entity_poly.pdbx_strand_id
1 'polypeptide(L)'
;LLLETIHRERQTIPQWHYEAKKTKGKTDYVYIIYDPEDHSIANEVSNFLKDKKFRVFTHNTRYGKNKYEFVALNGPVMARTKDVIFLLTAKSCRSTFTFHELTLAEWFEKPIVTVYLEHVWTNMRSSIRALLADYPSVDFIHQSMHESLTILHAYLRPQMLSSEEPDDYVQKLKQTIRPLASIATYNSNLKPKPSCSTNENDSANHRFVYLSYSKTSEKWNVIHAVERLMFVLEANHFHTGITTPNTISNTDRESDLLHLPKILSKPSSVNPNDSYIHGFNPSSVTTTTADIRRVMGPGDIRHCRVMIVCLTPKYFRNEHCLNELRLCEIYQKPILVVLLRHMKYYHANNISNTNVNLDEQINTFIPSKLPMTTLNFLRKNIRSSCIDLTTNELFSRNVPILLRRLEAMLGKHRNQVDGTSHSVNPNNFSQASEVF
;
A
#
# COMPACT_ATOMS: atom_id res chain seq x y z
N LEU A 1 14.05 30.65 28.48
CA LEU A 1 12.75 30.70 27.73
C LEU A 1 12.61 29.62 26.67
N LEU A 2 12.94 29.76 25.37
CA LEU A 2 12.63 28.70 24.36
C LEU A 2 13.26 27.33 24.68
N LEU A 3 14.56 27.29 25.02
CA LEU A 3 15.25 26.07 25.44
C LEU A 3 14.68 25.47 26.72
N GLU A 4 14.18 26.32 27.61
CA GLU A 4 13.62 25.96 28.91
C GLU A 4 12.19 25.45 28.79
N THR A 5 11.42 26.00 27.83
CA THR A 5 10.12 25.50 27.39
C THR A 5 10.27 24.15 26.69
N ILE A 6 11.24 24.00 25.78
CA ILE A 6 11.57 22.71 25.16
C ILE A 6 12.04 21.71 26.21
N HIS A 7 12.79 22.13 27.23
CA HIS A 7 13.21 21.25 28.31
C HIS A 7 12.03 20.83 29.21
N ARG A 8 11.11 21.74 29.54
CA ARG A 8 9.84 21.43 30.24
C ARG A 8 8.93 20.51 29.42
N GLU A 9 8.78 20.75 28.12
CA GLU A 9 7.98 19.89 27.22
C GLU A 9 8.60 18.50 27.06
N ARG A 10 9.94 18.42 26.98
CA ARG A 10 10.67 17.14 26.97
C ARG A 10 10.60 16.38 28.29
N GLN A 11 10.36 17.06 29.41
CA GLN A 11 10.22 16.45 30.73
C GLN A 11 8.77 16.07 31.08
N THR A 12 7.77 16.67 30.43
CA THR A 12 6.34 16.45 30.74
C THR A 12 5.72 15.29 29.97
N ILE A 13 6.25 14.94 28.79
CA ILE A 13 5.81 13.77 28.05
C ILE A 13 6.72 12.59 28.44
N PRO A 14 6.22 11.55 29.15
CA PRO A 14 7.04 10.41 29.53
C PRO A 14 7.73 9.84 28.28
N GLN A 15 9.07 9.82 28.30
CA GLN A 15 9.92 9.38 27.19
C GLN A 15 9.95 7.85 27.04
N TRP A 16 8.85 7.19 27.39
CA TRP A 16 8.72 5.74 27.37
C TRP A 16 9.07 5.17 25.98
N HIS A 17 8.80 5.92 24.92
CA HIS A 17 9.05 5.53 23.53
C HIS A 17 10.55 5.39 23.21
N TYR A 18 11.41 6.25 23.76
CA TYR A 18 12.87 6.14 23.60
C TYR A 18 13.45 4.95 24.36
N GLU A 19 12.97 4.71 25.58
CA GLU A 19 13.39 3.57 26.40
C GLU A 19 12.90 2.25 25.81
N ALA A 20 11.65 2.21 25.36
CA ALA A 20 11.04 1.07 24.71
C ALA A 20 11.81 0.67 23.45
N LYS A 21 12.18 1.62 22.58
CA LYS A 21 12.94 1.31 21.36
C LYS A 21 14.34 0.76 21.63
N LYS A 22 14.96 1.11 22.76
CA LYS A 22 16.27 0.56 23.19
C LYS A 22 16.15 -0.81 23.86
N THR A 23 14.94 -1.23 24.21
CA THR A 23 14.72 -2.48 24.93
C THR A 23 14.87 -3.68 24.00
N LYS A 24 15.79 -4.58 24.33
CA LYS A 24 15.93 -5.86 23.61
C LYS A 24 14.83 -6.83 24.05
N GLY A 25 14.21 -7.48 23.06
CA GLY A 25 13.22 -8.52 23.30
C GLY A 25 13.84 -9.74 23.98
N LYS A 26 13.14 -10.31 24.96
CA LYS A 26 13.55 -11.56 25.62
C LYS A 26 13.01 -12.76 24.85
N THR A 27 13.81 -13.82 24.70
CA THR A 27 13.53 -14.96 23.81
C THR A 27 12.22 -15.69 24.12
N ASP A 28 11.82 -15.73 25.39
CA ASP A 28 10.61 -16.42 25.83
C ASP A 28 9.42 -15.49 26.02
N TYR A 29 9.52 -14.22 25.58
CA TYR A 29 8.49 -13.22 25.80
C TYR A 29 7.75 -12.97 24.50
N VAL A 30 6.43 -13.16 24.53
CA VAL A 30 5.57 -13.04 23.35
C VAL A 30 4.41 -12.11 23.67
N TYR A 31 4.03 -11.27 22.71
CA TYR A 31 2.88 -10.38 22.82
C TYR A 31 1.76 -10.85 21.90
N ILE A 32 0.52 -10.98 22.38
CA ILE A 32 -0.63 -11.33 21.54
C ILE A 32 -1.50 -10.09 21.31
N ILE A 33 -1.66 -9.71 20.04
CA ILE A 33 -2.58 -8.68 19.55
C ILE A 33 -3.85 -9.38 19.10
N TYR A 34 -5.00 -8.96 19.65
CA TYR A 34 -6.32 -9.49 19.32
C TYR A 34 -7.39 -8.44 19.61
N ASP A 35 -8.57 -8.58 19.01
CA ASP A 35 -9.72 -7.75 19.36
C ASP A 35 -10.33 -8.20 20.70
N PRO A 36 -10.78 -7.31 21.61
CA PRO A 36 -11.32 -7.71 22.91
C PRO A 36 -12.44 -8.76 22.85
N GLU A 37 -13.22 -8.77 21.78
CA GLU A 37 -14.27 -9.78 21.60
C GLU A 37 -13.71 -11.19 21.33
N ASP A 38 -12.45 -11.31 20.89
CA ASP A 38 -11.75 -12.57 20.63
C ASP A 38 -10.96 -13.08 21.85
N HIS A 39 -11.24 -12.56 23.06
CA HIS A 39 -10.52 -12.91 24.29
C HIS A 39 -10.51 -14.41 24.60
N SER A 40 -11.55 -15.16 24.23
CA SER A 40 -11.62 -16.61 24.45
C SER A 40 -10.50 -17.33 23.69
N ILE A 41 -10.35 -17.04 22.40
CA ILE A 41 -9.32 -17.64 21.55
C ILE A 41 -7.93 -17.17 22.00
N ALA A 42 -7.79 -15.89 22.34
CA ALA A 42 -6.55 -15.36 22.87
C ALA A 42 -6.12 -16.04 24.18
N ASN A 43 -7.07 -16.35 25.07
CA ASN A 43 -6.80 -17.09 26.29
C ASN A 43 -6.36 -18.53 26.02
N GLU A 44 -6.99 -19.20 25.04
CA GLU A 44 -6.59 -20.55 24.64
C GLU A 44 -5.15 -20.60 24.12
N VAL A 45 -4.81 -19.72 23.17
CA VAL A 45 -3.44 -19.58 22.64
C VAL A 45 -2.47 -19.21 23.76
N SER A 46 -2.86 -18.29 24.65
CA SER A 46 -2.05 -17.84 25.79
C SER A 46 -1.76 -18.98 26.77
N ASN A 47 -2.75 -19.77 27.13
CA ASN A 47 -2.61 -20.91 28.05
C ASN A 47 -1.69 -21.97 27.45
N PHE A 48 -1.89 -22.32 26.18
CA PHE A 48 -1.00 -23.26 25.48
C PHE A 48 0.46 -22.78 25.48
N LEU A 49 0.71 -21.50 25.18
CA LEU A 49 2.07 -20.95 25.16
C LEU A 49 2.69 -20.87 26.57
N LYS A 50 1.90 -20.57 27.60
CA LYS A 50 2.35 -20.60 29.00
C LYS A 50 2.75 -22.01 29.43
N ASP A 51 2.01 -23.03 29.04
CA ASP A 51 2.36 -24.44 29.29
C ASP A 51 3.69 -24.82 28.61
N LYS A 52 3.99 -24.19 27.47
CA LYS A 52 5.28 -24.27 26.77
C LYS A 52 6.35 -23.30 27.31
N LYS A 53 6.15 -22.77 28.53
CA LYS A 53 7.08 -21.90 29.27
C LYS A 53 7.35 -20.54 28.61
N PHE A 54 6.43 -20.03 27.79
CA PHE A 54 6.50 -18.64 27.34
C PHE A 54 5.90 -17.70 28.38
N ARG A 55 6.47 -16.49 28.48
CA ARG A 55 5.83 -15.35 29.14
C ARG A 55 4.98 -14.61 28.12
N VAL A 56 3.68 -14.83 28.20
CA VAL A 56 2.70 -14.25 27.27
C VAL A 56 2.15 -12.95 27.85
N PHE A 57 2.18 -11.90 27.03
CA PHE A 57 1.59 -10.60 27.32
C PHE A 57 0.47 -10.31 26.33
N THR A 58 -0.49 -9.50 26.75
CA THR A 58 -1.61 -9.01 25.95
C THR A 58 -1.77 -7.52 26.19
N HIS A 59 -2.67 -6.87 25.45
CA HIS A 59 -3.06 -5.49 25.78
C HIS A 59 -3.61 -5.40 27.20
N ASN A 60 -3.35 -4.26 27.83
CA ASN A 60 -3.88 -3.91 29.13
C ASN A 60 -5.41 -3.74 29.01
N THR A 61 -6.17 -4.34 29.92
CA THR A 61 -7.63 -4.21 29.97
C THR A 61 -8.09 -2.78 30.25
N ARG A 62 -7.18 -1.92 30.75
CA ARG A 62 -7.39 -0.48 30.81
C ARG A 62 -7.14 0.12 29.44
N TYR A 63 -8.20 0.19 28.63
CA TYR A 63 -8.23 1.05 27.44
C TYR A 63 -8.10 2.49 27.92
N GLY A 64 -6.90 3.08 27.83
CA GLY A 64 -6.65 4.46 28.25
C GLY A 64 -7.66 5.43 27.63
N LYS A 65 -7.73 6.67 28.14
CA LYS A 65 -8.73 7.67 27.73
C LYS A 65 -8.62 8.06 26.25
N ASN A 66 -7.46 7.81 25.63
CA ASN A 66 -7.22 8.11 24.23
C ASN A 66 -6.17 7.16 23.64
N LYS A 67 -5.99 7.23 22.32
CA LYS A 67 -5.00 6.45 21.55
C LYS A 67 -3.58 6.56 22.13
N TYR A 68 -3.15 7.76 22.52
CA TYR A 68 -1.79 7.98 22.99
C TYR A 68 -1.55 7.24 24.31
N GLU A 69 -2.51 7.34 25.24
CA GLU A 69 -2.45 6.63 26.52
C GLU A 69 -2.48 5.11 26.32
N PHE A 70 -3.34 4.60 25.43
CA PHE A 70 -3.37 3.18 25.09
C PHE A 70 -2.01 2.68 24.58
N VAL A 71 -1.38 3.42 23.66
CA VAL A 71 -0.05 3.08 23.14
C VAL A 71 1.03 3.21 24.22
N ALA A 72 0.94 4.22 25.10
CA ALA A 72 1.90 4.42 26.19
C ALA A 72 1.83 3.33 27.26
N LEU A 73 0.64 2.78 27.53
CA LEU A 73 0.45 1.66 28.47
C LEU A 73 0.98 0.34 27.91
N ASN A 74 0.74 0.07 26.62
CA ASN A 74 1.06 -1.21 25.99
C ASN A 74 2.47 -1.28 25.40
N GLY A 75 2.99 -0.14 24.93
CA GLY A 75 4.28 -0.05 24.23
C GLY A 75 5.47 -0.57 25.04
N PRO A 76 5.66 -0.19 26.32
CA PRO A 76 6.76 -0.72 27.13
C PRO A 76 6.69 -2.24 27.34
N VAL A 77 5.49 -2.83 27.34
CA VAL A 77 5.30 -4.28 27.48
C VAL A 77 5.67 -4.97 26.18
N MET A 78 5.14 -4.50 25.05
CA MET A 78 5.43 -5.03 23.71
C MET A 78 6.92 -4.89 23.36
N ALA A 79 7.58 -3.80 23.77
CA ALA A 79 9.01 -3.61 23.52
C ALA A 79 9.90 -4.69 24.17
N ARG A 80 9.46 -5.28 25.28
CA ARG A 80 10.18 -6.37 25.98
C ARG A 80 9.99 -7.73 25.35
N THR A 81 9.01 -7.90 24.46
CA THR A 81 8.76 -9.17 23.78
C THR A 81 9.70 -9.34 22.61
N LYS A 82 10.04 -10.59 22.30
CA LYS A 82 10.79 -10.93 21.10
C LYS A 82 9.85 -11.01 19.91
N ASP A 83 8.77 -11.77 20.06
CA ASP A 83 7.83 -12.07 18.99
C ASP A 83 6.44 -11.47 19.29
N VAL A 84 5.71 -11.12 18.24
CA VAL A 84 4.33 -10.64 18.30
C VAL A 84 3.44 -11.60 17.52
N ILE A 85 2.37 -12.07 18.15
CA ILE A 85 1.33 -12.90 17.53
C ILE A 85 0.13 -12.00 17.25
N PHE A 86 -0.37 -12.01 16.02
CA PHE A 86 -1.59 -11.33 15.65
C PHE A 86 -2.71 -12.33 15.35
N LEU A 87 -3.81 -12.29 16.10
CA LEU A 87 -4.98 -13.10 15.85
C LEU A 87 -5.84 -12.47 14.76
N LEU A 88 -5.88 -13.11 13.60
CA LEU A 88 -6.56 -12.59 12.43
C LEU A 88 -7.99 -13.14 12.32
N THR A 89 -8.94 -12.31 12.74
CA THR A 89 -10.40 -12.53 12.72
C THR A 89 -11.08 -11.37 11.99
N ALA A 90 -12.39 -11.48 11.73
CA ALA A 90 -13.15 -10.39 11.10
C ALA A 90 -13.20 -9.14 11.99
N LYS A 91 -13.20 -9.34 13.31
CA LYS A 91 -13.23 -8.26 14.31
C LYS A 91 -11.88 -7.57 14.41
N SER A 92 -10.80 -8.33 14.50
CA SER A 92 -9.45 -7.77 14.58
C SER A 92 -9.05 -6.97 13.33
N CYS A 93 -9.59 -7.29 12.16
CA CYS A 93 -9.40 -6.49 10.93
C CYS A 93 -10.04 -5.10 10.97
N ARG A 94 -11.10 -4.93 11.75
CA ARG A 94 -11.89 -3.69 11.82
C ARG A 94 -11.56 -2.87 13.06
N SER A 95 -10.98 -3.52 14.07
CA SER A 95 -10.60 -2.89 15.32
C SER A 95 -9.53 -1.81 15.12
N THR A 96 -9.76 -0.65 15.71
CA THR A 96 -8.76 0.43 15.75
C THR A 96 -7.65 0.13 16.74
N PHE A 97 -7.97 -0.59 17.82
CA PHE A 97 -7.01 -1.03 18.83
C PHE A 97 -5.93 -1.92 18.21
N THR A 98 -6.34 -3.01 17.56
CA THR A 98 -5.42 -3.95 16.90
C THR A 98 -4.57 -3.25 15.83
N PHE A 99 -5.14 -2.32 15.07
CA PHE A 99 -4.41 -1.56 14.07
C PHE A 99 -3.31 -0.70 14.71
N HIS A 100 -3.59 -0.06 15.84
CA HIS A 100 -2.60 0.73 16.56
C HIS A 100 -1.49 -0.12 17.17
N GLU A 101 -1.82 -1.30 17.71
CA GLU A 101 -0.83 -2.24 18.21
C GLU A 101 0.03 -2.84 17.11
N LEU A 102 -0.55 -3.17 15.95
CA LEU A 102 0.20 -3.66 14.79
C LEU A 102 1.18 -2.60 14.28
N THR A 103 0.72 -1.36 14.15
CA THR A 103 1.59 -0.24 13.76
C THR A 103 2.71 -0.02 14.79
N LEU A 104 2.41 -0.23 16.07
CA LEU A 104 3.39 -0.13 17.15
C LEU A 104 4.43 -1.26 17.09
N ALA A 105 3.99 -2.49 16.82
CA ALA A 105 4.87 -3.64 16.62
C ALA A 105 5.80 -3.43 15.42
N GLU A 106 5.28 -2.93 14.30
CA GLU A 106 6.07 -2.56 13.12
C GLU A 106 7.09 -1.46 13.46
N TRP A 107 6.69 -0.43 14.21
CA TRP A 107 7.59 0.66 14.64
C TRP A 107 8.72 0.18 15.56
N PHE A 108 8.47 -0.85 16.37
CA PHE A 108 9.47 -1.54 17.17
C PHE A 108 10.25 -2.61 16.41
N GLU A 109 9.98 -2.78 15.11
CA GLU A 109 10.60 -3.79 14.25
C GLU A 109 10.45 -5.21 14.83
N LYS A 110 9.32 -5.48 15.49
CA LYS A 110 9.05 -6.81 16.05
C LYS A 110 8.65 -7.77 14.93
N PRO A 111 9.19 -9.00 14.92
CA PRO A 111 8.66 -10.05 14.05
C PRO A 111 7.20 -10.34 14.45
N ILE A 112 6.33 -10.33 13.44
CA ILE A 112 4.91 -10.60 13.59
C ILE A 112 4.61 -11.96 12.96
N VAL A 113 3.90 -12.83 13.67
CA VAL A 113 3.32 -14.05 13.12
C VAL A 113 1.81 -13.96 13.17
N THR A 114 1.15 -14.24 12.06
CA THR A 114 -0.30 -14.14 11.94
C THR A 114 -0.96 -15.49 12.16
N VAL A 115 -1.86 -15.57 13.14
CA VAL A 115 -2.72 -16.73 13.38
C VAL A 115 -4.00 -16.53 12.57
N TYR A 116 -4.10 -17.24 11.44
CA TYR A 116 -5.17 -17.08 10.46
C TYR A 116 -6.39 -17.92 10.83
N LEU A 117 -7.36 -17.31 11.52
CA LEU A 117 -8.55 -17.98 12.08
C LEU A 117 -9.77 -17.86 11.18
N GLU A 118 -9.84 -16.80 10.36
CA GLU A 118 -10.99 -16.55 9.48
C GLU A 118 -10.55 -16.00 8.11
N HIS A 119 -11.33 -16.31 7.07
CA HIS A 119 -11.04 -15.84 5.71
C HIS A 119 -11.46 -14.38 5.52
N VAL A 120 -10.64 -13.45 6.01
CA VAL A 120 -10.96 -12.01 6.06
C VAL A 120 -10.12 -11.16 5.12
N TRP A 121 -9.24 -11.79 4.33
CA TRP A 121 -8.30 -11.11 3.44
C TRP A 121 -8.94 -10.08 2.53
N THR A 122 -10.03 -10.42 1.85
CA THR A 122 -10.73 -9.52 0.92
C THR A 122 -11.44 -8.36 1.62
N ASN A 123 -11.82 -8.54 2.89
CA ASN A 123 -12.58 -7.58 3.68
C ASN A 123 -11.69 -6.75 4.64
N MET A 124 -10.39 -7.04 4.66
CA MET A 124 -9.42 -6.40 5.53
C MET A 124 -9.11 -4.99 5.03
N ARG A 125 -8.88 -4.05 5.97
CA ARG A 125 -8.42 -2.71 5.63
C ARG A 125 -7.13 -2.80 4.84
N SER A 126 -7.05 -1.99 3.79
CA SER A 126 -5.92 -1.93 2.87
C SER A 126 -4.56 -1.70 3.56
N SER A 127 -4.57 -0.93 4.66
CA SER A 127 -3.39 -0.69 5.49
C SER A 127 -2.92 -1.92 6.27
N ILE A 128 -3.85 -2.73 6.80
CA ILE A 128 -3.51 -3.95 7.53
C ILE A 128 -3.01 -5.01 6.56
N ARG A 129 -3.64 -5.14 5.37
CA ARG A 129 -3.14 -6.04 4.32
C ARG A 129 -1.71 -5.71 3.93
N ALA A 130 -1.43 -4.43 3.66
CA ALA A 130 -0.09 -3.98 3.28
C ALA A 130 0.94 -4.26 4.39
N LEU A 131 0.54 -4.13 5.65
CA LEU A 131 1.40 -4.44 6.80
C LEU A 131 1.65 -5.95 6.92
N LEU A 132 0.60 -6.78 6.82
CA LEU A 132 0.69 -8.21 7.13
C LEU A 132 1.00 -9.14 5.96
N ALA A 133 0.93 -8.66 4.71
CA ALA A 133 1.02 -9.50 3.51
C ALA A 133 2.21 -10.45 3.50
N ASP A 134 3.38 -9.93 3.88
CA ASP A 134 4.66 -10.64 3.83
C ASP A 134 5.01 -11.34 5.14
N TYR A 135 4.23 -11.12 6.21
CA TYR A 135 4.49 -11.77 7.48
C TYR A 135 4.08 -13.24 7.45
N PRO A 136 4.85 -14.12 8.14
CA PRO A 136 4.54 -15.52 8.24
C PRO A 136 3.20 -15.71 8.93
N SER A 137 2.43 -16.68 8.43
CA SER A 137 1.12 -16.99 8.95
C SER A 137 0.95 -18.49 9.12
N VAL A 138 0.24 -18.86 10.20
CA VAL A 138 -0.15 -20.23 10.52
C VAL A 138 -1.64 -20.36 10.25
N ASP A 139 -2.02 -21.36 9.48
CA ASP A 139 -3.41 -21.63 9.13
C ASP A 139 -4.12 -22.36 10.27
N PHE A 140 -5.15 -21.73 10.83
CA PHE A 140 -6.06 -22.33 11.82
C PHE A 140 -7.44 -22.64 11.22
N ILE A 141 -7.68 -22.30 9.95
CA ILE A 141 -8.95 -22.56 9.27
C ILE A 141 -9.02 -24.02 8.81
N HIS A 142 -7.95 -24.51 8.19
CA HIS A 142 -7.92 -25.83 7.54
C HIS A 142 -7.24 -26.92 8.40
N GLN A 143 -6.76 -26.56 9.59
CA GLN A 143 -6.03 -27.45 10.47
C GLN A 143 -6.68 -27.47 11.86
N SER A 144 -6.48 -28.58 12.58
CA SER A 144 -6.95 -28.66 13.96
C SER A 144 -6.22 -27.64 14.83
N MET A 145 -6.93 -27.05 15.80
CA MET A 145 -6.36 -26.08 16.74
C MET A 145 -5.04 -26.58 17.36
N HIS A 146 -5.00 -27.87 17.74
CA HIS A 146 -3.82 -28.48 18.34
C HIS A 146 -2.61 -28.56 17.40
N GLU A 147 -2.83 -28.93 16.14
CA GLU A 147 -1.75 -28.98 15.13
C GLU A 147 -1.22 -27.58 14.83
N SER A 148 -2.12 -26.61 14.62
CA SER A 148 -1.74 -25.22 14.35
C SER A 148 -1.01 -24.58 15.54
N LEU A 149 -1.42 -24.86 16.78
CA LEU A 149 -0.72 -24.43 17.99
C LEU A 149 0.69 -25.05 18.09
N THR A 150 0.85 -26.31 17.69
CA THR A 150 2.15 -26.98 17.67
C THR A 150 3.10 -26.35 16.64
N ILE A 151 2.58 -26.04 15.44
CA ILE A 151 3.32 -25.33 14.39
C ILE A 151 3.72 -23.92 14.87
N LEU A 152 2.80 -23.19 15.49
CA LEU A 152 3.07 -21.87 16.05
C LEU A 152 4.17 -21.93 17.12
N HIS A 153 4.14 -22.92 18.01
CA HIS A 153 5.18 -23.12 19.01
C HIS A 153 6.55 -23.38 18.37
N ALA A 154 6.61 -24.29 17.38
CA ALA A 154 7.84 -24.61 16.66
C ALA A 154 8.41 -23.40 15.92
N TYR A 155 7.56 -22.49 15.43
CA TYR A 155 7.97 -21.23 14.82
C TYR A 155 8.58 -20.25 15.84
N LEU A 156 7.91 -20.04 16.98
CA LEU A 156 8.33 -19.06 17.99
C LEU A 156 9.61 -19.45 18.70
N ARG A 157 9.76 -20.75 18.96
CA ARG A 157 11.00 -21.35 19.46
C ARG A 157 11.39 -22.44 18.47
N PRO A 158 12.06 -22.07 17.37
CA PRO A 158 12.82 -23.03 16.61
C PRO A 158 13.89 -23.48 17.60
N GLN A 159 13.67 -24.61 18.26
CA GLN A 159 14.79 -25.26 18.92
C GLN A 159 15.89 -25.37 17.86
N MET A 160 17.15 -25.34 18.26
CA MET A 160 18.15 -25.96 17.40
C MET A 160 17.66 -27.38 17.29
N LEU A 161 16.91 -27.66 16.21
CA LEU A 161 16.45 -28.97 15.82
C LEU A 161 17.69 -29.80 16.03
N SER A 162 17.70 -30.61 17.08
CA SER A 162 18.79 -31.55 17.26
C SER A 162 18.90 -32.28 15.92
N SER A 163 20.10 -32.64 15.51
CA SER A 163 20.40 -33.30 14.24
C SER A 163 19.57 -34.59 13.96
N GLU A 164 18.63 -34.93 14.84
CA GLU A 164 17.78 -36.10 14.89
C GLU A 164 16.30 -35.79 14.58
N GLU A 165 15.85 -34.53 14.48
CA GLU A 165 14.49 -34.28 14.00
C GLU A 165 14.41 -34.61 12.50
N PRO A 166 13.44 -35.43 12.06
CA PRO A 166 13.37 -35.90 10.69
C PRO A 166 13.17 -34.70 9.75
N ASP A 167 13.91 -34.67 8.64
CA ASP A 167 13.83 -33.64 7.60
C ASP A 167 12.39 -33.38 7.14
N ASP A 168 11.54 -34.41 7.18
CA ASP A 168 10.11 -34.34 6.86
C ASP A 168 9.34 -33.37 7.78
N TYR A 169 9.67 -33.29 9.07
CA TYR A 169 9.01 -32.38 10.00
C TYR A 169 9.40 -30.92 9.73
N VAL A 170 10.67 -30.67 9.44
CA VAL A 170 11.19 -29.35 9.07
C VAL A 170 10.63 -28.90 7.72
N GLN A 171 10.54 -29.81 6.75
CA GLN A 171 9.88 -29.56 5.47
C GLN A 171 8.39 -29.29 5.65
N LYS A 172 7.70 -30.06 6.50
CA LYS A 172 6.29 -29.82 6.82
C LYS A 172 6.11 -28.41 7.40
N LEU A 173 6.90 -28.00 8.39
CA LEU A 173 6.88 -26.65 8.96
C LEU A 173 7.10 -25.54 7.92
N LYS A 174 8.09 -25.71 7.04
CA LYS A 174 8.36 -24.76 5.94
C LYS A 174 7.19 -24.67 4.95
N GLN A 175 6.46 -25.76 4.76
CA GLN A 175 5.29 -25.80 3.90
C GLN A 175 4.04 -25.21 4.58
N THR A 176 3.91 -25.31 5.90
CA THR A 176 2.74 -24.80 6.64
C THR A 176 2.82 -23.30 6.91
N ILE A 177 4.02 -22.77 7.14
CA ILE A 177 4.19 -21.35 7.46
C ILE A 177 4.52 -20.60 6.17
N ARG A 178 3.54 -19.84 5.67
CA ARG A 178 3.67 -19.07 4.44
C ARG A 178 3.32 -17.61 4.69
N PRO A 179 3.75 -16.67 3.81
CA PRO A 179 3.25 -15.30 3.84
C PRO A 179 1.72 -15.29 3.83
N LEU A 180 1.11 -14.41 4.62
CA LEU A 180 -0.35 -14.31 4.75
C LEU A 180 -1.04 -14.15 3.39
N ALA A 181 -0.47 -13.33 2.49
CA ALA A 181 -1.01 -13.11 1.16
C ALA A 181 -1.09 -14.42 0.34
N SER A 182 -0.10 -15.30 0.48
CA SER A 182 -0.06 -16.60 -0.19
C SER A 182 -1.13 -17.55 0.34
N ILE A 183 -1.31 -17.60 1.66
CA ILE A 183 -2.37 -18.42 2.30
C ILE A 183 -3.75 -17.93 1.86
N ALA A 184 -3.96 -16.62 1.91
CA ALA A 184 -5.23 -16.02 1.49
C ALA A 184 -5.56 -16.28 0.02
N THR A 185 -4.57 -16.17 -0.87
CA THR A 185 -4.77 -16.44 -2.30
C THR A 185 -5.09 -17.91 -2.55
N TYR A 186 -4.36 -18.82 -1.92
CA TYR A 186 -4.61 -20.26 -2.00
C TYR A 186 -6.06 -20.60 -1.58
N ASN A 187 -6.50 -20.05 -0.45
CA ASN A 187 -7.84 -20.30 0.08
C ASN A 187 -8.95 -19.66 -0.77
N SER A 188 -8.67 -18.53 -1.42
CA SER A 188 -9.62 -17.92 -2.36
C SER A 188 -9.84 -18.76 -3.62
N ASN A 189 -8.83 -19.52 -4.05
CA ASN A 189 -8.91 -20.39 -5.23
C ASN A 189 -9.59 -21.74 -4.95
N LEU A 190 -9.68 -22.15 -3.68
CA LEU A 190 -10.35 -23.40 -3.28
C LEU A 190 -11.87 -23.30 -3.24
N LYS A 191 -12.43 -22.08 -3.16
CA LYS A 191 -13.87 -21.90 -3.34
C LYS A 191 -14.18 -22.01 -4.83
N PRO A 192 -15.03 -22.95 -5.28
CA PRO A 192 -15.49 -22.96 -6.67
C PRO A 192 -16.10 -21.60 -6.95
N LYS A 193 -15.49 -20.86 -7.88
CA LYS A 193 -15.92 -19.52 -8.29
C LYS A 193 -17.41 -19.65 -8.61
N PRO A 194 -18.34 -19.05 -7.82
CA PRO A 194 -19.75 -19.09 -8.20
C PRO A 194 -19.81 -18.45 -9.58
N SER A 195 -20.38 -19.18 -10.54
CA SER A 195 -20.54 -18.77 -11.93
C SER A 195 -21.44 -17.53 -11.98
N CYS A 196 -20.87 -16.37 -11.69
CA CYS A 196 -21.53 -15.09 -11.75
C CYS A 196 -21.19 -14.49 -13.11
N SER A 197 -22.08 -14.73 -14.07
CA SER A 197 -22.06 -14.19 -15.43
C SER A 197 -22.48 -12.72 -15.46
N THR A 198 -21.81 -11.88 -14.69
CA THR A 198 -21.99 -10.42 -14.73
C THR A 198 -20.73 -9.79 -15.31
N ASN A 199 -20.83 -9.32 -16.57
CA ASN A 199 -19.93 -8.41 -17.29
C ASN A 199 -18.72 -7.88 -16.48
N GLU A 200 -17.68 -8.70 -16.27
CA GLU A 200 -16.45 -8.34 -15.53
C GLU A 200 -15.65 -7.21 -16.21
N ASN A 201 -16.01 -6.81 -17.44
CA ASN A 201 -15.32 -5.77 -18.19
C ASN A 201 -15.54 -4.35 -17.62
N ASP A 202 -16.64 -4.08 -16.91
CA ASP A 202 -16.87 -2.73 -16.37
C ASP A 202 -16.23 -2.52 -14.99
N SER A 203 -16.28 -3.51 -14.08
CA SER A 203 -15.74 -3.32 -12.72
C SER A 203 -14.22 -3.27 -12.66
N ALA A 204 -13.53 -4.02 -13.53
CA ALA A 204 -12.07 -4.03 -13.56
C ALA A 204 -11.50 -2.67 -14.00
N ASN A 205 -12.20 -1.97 -14.90
CA ASN A 205 -11.77 -0.69 -15.44
C ASN A 205 -11.94 0.49 -14.45
N HIS A 206 -12.76 0.33 -13.41
CA HIS A 206 -13.02 1.41 -12.45
C HIS A 206 -11.85 1.72 -11.50
N ARG A 207 -10.89 0.81 -11.35
CA ARG A 207 -9.73 0.98 -10.45
C ARG A 207 -8.39 0.93 -11.17
N PHE A 208 -8.38 1.30 -12.44
CA PHE A 208 -7.15 1.33 -13.22
C PHE A 208 -6.32 2.60 -12.91
N VAL A 209 -5.11 2.40 -12.39
CA VAL A 209 -4.16 3.42 -11.95
C VAL A 209 -2.88 3.29 -12.76
N TYR A 210 -2.40 4.41 -13.30
CA TYR A 210 -1.19 4.43 -14.10
C TYR A 210 0.00 4.92 -13.27
N LEU A 211 1.10 4.16 -13.20
CA LEU A 211 2.32 4.54 -12.52
C LEU A 211 3.35 5.05 -13.51
N SER A 212 3.71 6.32 -13.35
CA SER A 212 4.70 7.02 -14.15
C SER A 212 6.00 7.18 -13.36
N TYR A 213 7.11 6.63 -13.86
CA TYR A 213 8.43 6.72 -13.25
C TYR A 213 9.57 6.56 -14.27
N SER A 214 10.78 7.04 -13.93
CA SER A 214 11.97 6.84 -14.78
C SER A 214 12.61 5.48 -14.53
N LYS A 215 12.68 4.63 -15.56
CA LYS A 215 13.53 3.42 -15.51
C LYS A 215 15.00 3.73 -15.81
N THR A 216 15.28 4.82 -16.53
CA THR A 216 16.60 5.16 -17.03
C THR A 216 17.45 5.90 -15.97
N SER A 217 18.48 5.21 -15.45
CA SER A 217 19.59 5.74 -14.64
C SER A 217 19.35 6.08 -13.16
N GLU A 218 18.28 5.58 -12.54
CA GLU A 218 18.09 5.75 -11.10
C GLU A 218 18.57 4.53 -10.32
N LYS A 219 19.02 4.78 -9.07
CA LYS A 219 19.49 3.75 -8.16
C LYS A 219 18.40 2.68 -7.99
N TRP A 220 18.81 1.41 -7.86
CA TRP A 220 17.96 0.24 -7.55
C TRP A 220 16.79 0.53 -6.59
N ASN A 221 16.99 1.42 -5.63
CA ASN A 221 15.99 1.84 -4.64
C ASN A 221 14.70 2.42 -5.24
N VAL A 222 14.73 3.14 -6.37
CA VAL A 222 13.51 3.73 -6.97
C VAL A 222 12.64 2.65 -7.59
N ILE A 223 13.26 1.74 -8.35
CA ILE A 223 12.57 0.60 -8.98
C ILE A 223 11.92 -0.25 -7.88
N HIS A 224 12.67 -0.59 -6.84
CA HIS A 224 12.15 -1.38 -5.72
C HIS A 224 11.01 -0.66 -4.97
N ALA A 225 11.08 0.67 -4.82
CA ALA A 225 9.99 1.43 -4.22
C ALA A 225 8.73 1.47 -5.10
N VAL A 226 8.87 1.56 -6.42
CA VAL A 226 7.76 1.44 -7.37
C VAL A 226 7.16 0.03 -7.33
N GLU A 227 7.99 -1.02 -7.34
CA GLU A 227 7.52 -2.42 -7.26
C GLU A 227 6.75 -2.67 -5.95
N ARG A 228 7.27 -2.18 -4.82
CA ARG A 228 6.54 -2.21 -3.54
C ARG A 228 5.22 -1.45 -3.60
N LEU A 229 5.21 -0.27 -4.22
CA LEU A 229 3.99 0.52 -4.39
C LEU A 229 2.96 -0.21 -5.26
N MET A 230 3.40 -0.82 -6.36
CA MET A 230 2.53 -1.65 -7.20
C MET A 230 1.96 -2.83 -6.45
N PHE A 231 2.79 -3.57 -5.73
CA PHE A 231 2.35 -4.70 -4.92
C PHE A 231 1.27 -4.28 -3.93
N VAL A 232 1.48 -3.15 -3.25
CA VAL A 232 0.48 -2.56 -2.35
C VAL A 232 -0.80 -2.17 -3.09
N LEU A 233 -0.72 -1.59 -4.28
CA LEU A 233 -1.89 -1.22 -5.08
C LEU A 233 -2.68 -2.45 -5.53
N GLU A 234 -2.00 -3.47 -6.05
CA GLU A 234 -2.59 -4.73 -6.52
C GLU A 234 -3.22 -5.52 -5.36
N ALA A 235 -2.53 -5.61 -4.22
CA ALA A 235 -3.07 -6.19 -2.99
C ALA A 235 -4.35 -5.47 -2.51
N ASN A 236 -4.58 -4.24 -2.98
CA ASN A 236 -5.75 -3.43 -2.69
C ASN A 236 -6.75 -3.31 -3.85
N HIS A 237 -6.65 -4.22 -4.82
CA HIS A 237 -7.52 -4.32 -5.99
C HIS A 237 -7.49 -3.09 -6.90
N PHE A 238 -6.36 -2.41 -6.97
CA PHE A 238 -6.08 -1.44 -8.02
C PHE A 238 -5.34 -2.14 -9.16
N HIS A 239 -5.84 -1.98 -10.39
CA HIS A 239 -5.13 -2.46 -11.57
C HIS A 239 -4.05 -1.45 -11.91
N THR A 240 -2.81 -1.88 -12.00
CA THR A 240 -1.65 -1.00 -12.23
C THR A 240 -1.21 -1.11 -13.69
N GLY A 241 -0.89 0.04 -14.30
CA GLY A 241 -0.21 0.13 -15.58
C GLY A 241 1.13 0.82 -15.41
N ILE A 242 2.16 0.39 -16.14
CA ILE A 242 3.50 1.00 -16.10
C ILE A 242 3.94 1.36 -17.51
N THR A 243 4.56 2.53 -17.66
CA THR A 243 5.37 2.87 -18.83
C THR A 243 6.76 2.26 -18.72
N THR A 244 7.16 1.45 -19.70
CA THR A 244 8.59 1.17 -19.90
C THR A 244 9.11 2.07 -21.02
N PRO A 245 10.11 2.94 -20.77
CA PRO A 245 10.58 3.91 -21.75
C PRO A 245 11.26 3.29 -22.99
N ASN A 246 11.41 1.96 -23.08
CA ASN A 246 12.09 1.28 -24.17
C ASN A 246 11.15 0.80 -25.29
N THR A 247 9.83 1.03 -25.18
CA THR A 247 8.85 0.51 -26.15
C THR A 247 8.37 1.54 -27.17
N ILE A 248 8.92 2.75 -27.16
CA ILE A 248 8.74 3.70 -28.27
C ILE A 248 9.81 3.34 -29.31
N SER A 249 9.61 2.26 -30.05
CA SER A 249 10.32 2.07 -31.32
C SER A 249 9.85 3.17 -32.28
N ASN A 250 10.80 3.82 -32.94
CA ASN A 250 10.63 4.94 -33.90
C ASN A 250 9.85 4.60 -35.18
N THR A 251 8.80 3.80 -35.09
CA THR A 251 7.95 3.45 -36.22
C THR A 251 6.53 3.88 -35.91
N ASP A 252 6.07 4.87 -36.66
CA ASP A 252 4.69 5.38 -36.79
C ASP A 252 4.34 6.69 -36.05
N ARG A 253 4.74 7.77 -36.73
CA ARG A 253 3.97 8.98 -37.06
C ARG A 253 3.41 9.85 -35.93
N GLU A 254 4.15 10.94 -35.73
CA GLU A 254 3.81 12.21 -35.06
C GLU A 254 2.68 13.01 -35.75
N SER A 255 1.78 12.38 -36.52
CA SER A 255 0.81 13.07 -37.40
C SER A 255 -0.57 13.33 -36.79
N ASP A 256 -0.96 12.64 -35.72
CA ASP A 256 -2.39 12.57 -35.32
C ASP A 256 -2.78 13.42 -34.09
N LEU A 257 -1.88 14.23 -33.53
CA LEU A 257 -2.16 15.01 -32.32
C LEU A 257 -2.38 16.53 -32.53
N LEU A 258 -2.53 17.00 -33.77
CA LEU A 258 -2.78 18.42 -34.07
C LEU A 258 -3.93 18.64 -35.08
N HIS A 259 -5.14 18.17 -34.81
CA HIS A 259 -6.32 18.68 -35.53
C HIS A 259 -7.57 18.82 -34.64
N LEU A 260 -7.82 20.07 -34.20
CA LEU A 260 -9.17 20.56 -33.89
C LEU A 260 -9.96 20.78 -35.18
N PRO A 261 -11.31 20.70 -35.17
CA PRO A 261 -12.09 20.67 -36.40
C PRO A 261 -12.28 22.07 -37.01
N LYS A 262 -11.93 22.21 -38.28
CA LYS A 262 -12.46 23.25 -39.15
C LYS A 262 -13.14 22.62 -40.36
N ILE A 263 -14.30 23.17 -40.65
CA ILE A 263 -15.34 22.77 -41.57
C ILE A 263 -14.91 22.95 -43.05
N LEU A 264 -15.43 22.07 -43.92
CA LEU A 264 -15.49 22.08 -45.39
C LEU A 264 -14.18 21.82 -46.19
N SER A 265 -14.05 20.64 -46.79
CA SER A 265 -14.19 20.44 -48.26
C SER A 265 -13.92 18.98 -48.71
N LYS A 266 -14.91 18.47 -49.45
CA LYS A 266 -15.08 17.35 -50.42
C LYS A 266 -13.89 16.50 -50.98
N PRO A 267 -14.21 15.36 -51.65
CA PRO A 267 -13.49 14.09 -51.50
C PRO A 267 -12.70 13.64 -52.73
N SER A 268 -11.74 12.74 -52.49
CA SER A 268 -11.06 11.89 -53.47
C SER A 268 -10.30 10.82 -52.69
N SER A 269 -10.20 9.55 -53.02
CA SER A 269 -10.77 8.69 -54.05
C SER A 269 -10.42 7.28 -53.57
N VAL A 270 -11.40 6.39 -53.63
CA VAL A 270 -11.34 4.98 -53.24
C VAL A 270 -10.33 4.25 -54.12
N ASN A 271 -9.45 3.43 -53.51
CA ASN A 271 -8.84 2.29 -54.20
C ASN A 271 -8.87 1.07 -53.27
N PRO A 272 -9.68 0.03 -53.57
CA PRO A 272 -9.79 -1.17 -52.77
C PRO A 272 -8.94 -2.26 -53.42
N ASN A 273 -7.81 -2.63 -52.82
CA ASN A 273 -7.15 -3.92 -52.99
C ASN A 273 -5.84 -3.90 -52.20
N ASP A 274 -5.87 -4.44 -50.99
CA ASP A 274 -4.76 -5.25 -50.47
C ASP A 274 -5.23 -6.05 -49.26
N SER A 275 -5.76 -7.22 -49.58
CA SER A 275 -6.06 -8.30 -48.67
C SER A 275 -4.78 -9.11 -48.41
N TYR A 276 -4.16 -8.93 -47.25
CA TYR A 276 -3.21 -9.92 -46.72
C TYR A 276 -3.75 -10.54 -45.44
N ILE A 277 -4.14 -11.80 -45.60
CA ILE A 277 -4.50 -12.75 -44.57
C ILE A 277 -3.19 -13.25 -43.94
N HIS A 278 -3.01 -13.04 -42.64
CA HIS A 278 -2.16 -13.90 -41.83
C HIS A 278 -2.87 -14.23 -40.52
N GLY A 279 -3.34 -15.48 -40.45
CA GLY A 279 -3.88 -16.08 -39.24
C GLY A 279 -2.77 -16.33 -38.22
N PHE A 280 -3.10 -16.12 -36.95
CA PHE A 280 -2.32 -16.58 -35.82
C PHE A 280 -3.07 -17.72 -35.11
N ASN A 281 -2.46 -18.90 -35.14
CA ASN A 281 -2.82 -20.09 -34.36
C ASN A 281 -2.58 -19.84 -32.86
N PRO A 282 -3.50 -20.24 -31.95
CA PRO A 282 -3.26 -20.25 -30.52
C PRO A 282 -2.90 -21.66 -30.07
N SER A 283 -1.62 -21.96 -29.93
CA SER A 283 -1.18 -23.15 -29.21
C SER A 283 0.24 -22.98 -28.67
N SER A 284 0.37 -23.34 -27.38
CA SER A 284 1.58 -23.46 -26.55
C SER A 284 2.34 -22.19 -26.15
N VAL A 285 1.94 -21.57 -25.03
CA VAL A 285 2.83 -21.31 -23.87
C VAL A 285 1.96 -21.27 -22.61
N THR A 286 2.17 -22.21 -21.70
CA THR A 286 1.69 -22.11 -20.31
C THR A 286 2.56 -21.12 -19.56
N THR A 287 2.23 -19.83 -19.65
CA THR A 287 2.86 -18.79 -18.82
C THR A 287 2.01 -18.60 -17.58
N THR A 288 2.58 -18.90 -16.42
CA THR A 288 2.02 -18.60 -15.10
C THR A 288 1.56 -17.15 -15.02
N THR A 289 0.43 -16.91 -14.36
CA THR A 289 -0.29 -15.63 -14.21
C THR A 289 0.50 -14.48 -13.56
N ALA A 290 1.79 -14.65 -13.29
CA ALA A 290 2.69 -13.63 -12.73
C ALA A 290 3.38 -12.74 -13.79
N ASP A 291 3.40 -13.14 -15.08
CA ASP A 291 4.19 -12.46 -16.12
C ASP A 291 3.40 -11.63 -17.14
N ILE A 292 2.10 -11.41 -16.93
CA ILE A 292 1.34 -10.45 -17.75
C ILE A 292 1.51 -9.04 -17.16
N ARG A 293 2.76 -8.58 -17.03
CA ARG A 293 3.03 -7.15 -16.81
C ARG A 293 2.85 -6.45 -18.15
N ARG A 294 1.69 -5.82 -18.36
CA ARG A 294 1.46 -5.04 -19.59
C ARG A 294 2.40 -3.84 -19.59
N VAL A 295 3.41 -3.91 -20.45
CA VAL A 295 4.16 -2.75 -20.90
C VAL A 295 3.16 -1.85 -21.63
N MET A 296 2.83 -0.72 -21.01
CA MET A 296 1.79 0.16 -21.52
C MET A 296 2.39 1.30 -22.33
N GLY A 297 1.72 1.61 -23.44
CA GLY A 297 2.06 2.73 -24.30
C GLY A 297 1.39 4.03 -23.84
N PRO A 298 1.76 5.18 -24.43
CA PRO A 298 1.13 6.47 -24.12
C PRO A 298 -0.39 6.50 -24.37
N GLY A 299 -0.90 5.60 -25.22
CA GLY A 299 -2.35 5.44 -25.47
C GLY A 299 -3.15 4.92 -24.28
N ASP A 300 -2.50 4.30 -23.28
CA ASP A 300 -3.14 3.69 -22.12
C ASP A 300 -3.47 4.69 -21.00
N ILE A 301 -2.82 5.86 -21.00
CA ILE A 301 -3.17 6.97 -20.10
C ILE A 301 -4.64 7.40 -20.30
N ARG A 302 -5.20 7.22 -21.50
CA ARG A 302 -6.62 7.49 -21.79
C ARG A 302 -7.56 6.64 -20.93
N HIS A 303 -7.17 5.40 -20.66
CA HIS A 303 -8.00 4.46 -19.93
C HIS A 303 -7.80 4.56 -18.41
N CYS A 304 -6.70 5.16 -17.95
CA CYS A 304 -6.45 5.32 -16.51
C CYS A 304 -7.46 6.27 -15.86
N ARG A 305 -7.76 6.00 -14.58
CA ARG A 305 -8.63 6.86 -13.76
C ARG A 305 -7.83 7.82 -12.90
N VAL A 306 -6.64 7.40 -12.46
CA VAL A 306 -5.69 8.23 -11.73
C VAL A 306 -4.30 7.94 -12.25
N MET A 307 -3.49 8.98 -12.40
CA MET A 307 -2.05 8.85 -12.65
C MET A 307 -1.30 9.06 -11.35
N ILE A 308 -0.48 8.08 -10.95
CA ILE A 308 0.50 8.23 -9.89
C ILE A 308 1.84 8.59 -10.52
N VAL A 309 2.35 9.77 -10.20
CA VAL A 309 3.66 10.24 -10.69
C VAL A 309 4.69 10.06 -9.58
N CYS A 310 5.54 9.06 -9.74
CA CYS A 310 6.65 8.76 -8.86
C CYS A 310 7.83 9.70 -9.16
N LEU A 311 7.79 10.89 -8.57
CA LEU A 311 8.74 11.95 -8.84
C LEU A 311 10.10 11.70 -8.18
N THR A 312 11.12 11.92 -9.00
CA THR A 312 12.50 12.11 -8.60
C THR A 312 13.07 13.35 -9.31
N PRO A 313 14.15 13.98 -8.80
CA PRO A 313 14.74 15.15 -9.45
C PRO A 313 15.14 14.92 -10.91
N LYS A 314 15.60 13.70 -11.24
CA LYS A 314 15.96 13.33 -12.61
C LYS A 314 14.71 13.10 -13.45
N TYR A 315 13.74 12.34 -12.95
CA TYR A 315 12.56 12.01 -13.73
C TYR A 315 11.75 13.25 -14.10
N PHE A 316 11.67 14.21 -13.19
CA PHE A 316 10.96 15.46 -13.42
C PHE A 316 11.53 16.31 -14.57
N ARG A 317 12.82 16.12 -14.90
CA ARG A 317 13.49 16.79 -16.03
C ARG A 317 13.43 15.96 -17.32
N ASN A 318 12.93 14.73 -17.26
CA ASN A 318 12.81 13.85 -18.40
C ASN A 318 11.63 14.30 -19.28
N GLU A 319 11.85 14.43 -20.59
CA GLU A 319 10.83 14.79 -21.57
C GLU A 319 9.62 13.85 -21.53
N HIS A 320 9.86 12.57 -21.24
CA HIS A 320 8.81 11.58 -21.06
C HIS A 320 7.83 11.96 -19.94
N CYS A 321 8.35 12.40 -18.79
CA CYS A 321 7.50 12.86 -17.68
C CYS A 321 6.64 14.06 -18.13
N LEU A 322 7.22 15.00 -18.86
CA LEU A 322 6.50 16.18 -19.36
C LEU A 322 5.39 15.79 -20.35
N ASN A 323 5.67 14.83 -21.22
CA ASN A 323 4.69 14.33 -22.19
C ASN A 323 3.53 13.63 -21.50
N GLU A 324 3.78 12.77 -20.51
CA GLU A 324 2.70 12.10 -19.78
C GLU A 324 1.86 13.08 -18.94
N LEU A 325 2.49 14.11 -18.35
CA LEU A 325 1.78 15.17 -17.64
C LEU A 325 0.87 15.98 -18.57
N ARG A 326 1.35 16.29 -19.79
CA ARG A 326 0.53 16.92 -20.83
C ARG A 326 -0.63 16.01 -21.25
N LEU A 327 -0.40 14.71 -21.42
CA LEU A 327 -1.48 13.76 -21.71
C LEU A 327 -2.52 13.73 -20.60
N CYS A 328 -2.10 13.82 -19.34
CA CYS A 328 -3.05 13.91 -18.22
C CYS A 328 -3.82 15.23 -18.18
N GLU A 329 -3.20 16.35 -18.57
CA GLU A 329 -3.89 17.62 -18.74
C GLU A 329 -4.95 17.52 -19.86
N ILE A 330 -4.57 16.98 -21.03
CA ILE A 330 -5.45 16.78 -22.19
C ILE A 330 -6.63 15.87 -21.85
N TYR A 331 -6.36 14.73 -21.21
CA TYR A 331 -7.38 13.75 -20.84
C TYR A 331 -8.04 14.02 -19.48
N GLN A 332 -7.74 15.17 -18.86
CA GLN A 332 -8.24 15.59 -17.55
C GLN A 332 -8.07 14.51 -16.46
N LYS A 333 -6.96 13.77 -16.51
CA LYS A 333 -6.67 12.73 -15.53
C LYS A 333 -6.17 13.35 -14.24
N PRO A 334 -6.75 12.97 -13.09
CA PRO A 334 -6.27 13.46 -11.81
C PRO A 334 -4.90 12.84 -11.50
N ILE A 335 -4.00 13.64 -10.95
CA ILE A 335 -2.62 13.26 -10.67
C ILE A 335 -2.40 13.16 -9.17
N LEU A 336 -1.79 12.06 -8.74
CA LEU A 336 -1.29 11.86 -7.39
C LEU A 336 0.24 11.82 -7.43
N VAL A 337 0.87 12.81 -6.80
CA VAL A 337 2.33 12.91 -6.78
C VAL A 337 2.92 12.12 -5.61
N VAL A 338 3.90 11.27 -5.89
CA VAL A 338 4.61 10.45 -4.90
C VAL A 338 6.11 10.73 -4.98
N LEU A 339 6.74 11.10 -3.87
CA LEU A 339 8.19 11.31 -3.79
C LEU A 339 8.87 10.00 -3.38
N LEU A 340 9.71 9.44 -4.26
CA LEU A 340 10.42 8.19 -3.99
C LEU A 340 11.88 8.38 -3.58
N ARG A 341 12.43 9.58 -3.76
CA ARG A 341 13.78 9.90 -3.33
C ARG A 341 13.82 11.20 -2.57
N HIS A 342 14.60 11.19 -1.48
CA HIS A 342 14.83 12.35 -0.64
C HIS A 342 15.30 13.54 -1.50
N MET A 343 14.40 14.48 -1.71
CA MET A 343 14.75 15.81 -2.19
C MET A 343 15.48 16.45 -1.01
N LYS A 344 16.79 16.71 -1.12
CA LYS A 344 17.63 17.22 0.00
C LYS A 344 17.03 18.43 0.73
N TYR A 345 16.08 19.13 0.12
CA TYR A 345 15.44 20.33 0.65
C TYR A 345 14.10 20.13 1.38
N TYR A 346 13.46 18.96 1.28
CA TYR A 346 12.12 18.77 1.87
C TYR A 346 12.15 18.60 3.40
N HIS A 347 13.29 18.20 3.98
CA HIS A 347 13.41 17.89 5.40
C HIS A 347 14.14 18.96 6.23
N ALA A 348 14.66 20.02 5.60
CA ALA A 348 15.26 21.12 6.36
C ALA A 348 14.25 21.86 7.26
N ASN A 349 12.94 21.71 7.02
CA ASN A 349 11.93 22.58 7.63
C ASN A 349 10.83 21.89 8.45
N ASN A 350 10.98 20.61 8.81
CA ASN A 350 10.10 20.00 9.81
C ASN A 350 10.68 20.02 11.23
N ILE A 351 11.74 20.80 11.49
CA ILE A 351 12.29 20.98 12.85
C ILE A 351 12.43 22.45 13.29
N SER A 352 12.31 23.46 12.42
CA SER A 352 12.22 24.84 12.91
C SER A 352 11.60 25.82 11.89
N ASN A 353 10.83 26.75 12.43
CA ASN A 353 10.09 27.86 11.80
C ASN A 353 10.88 28.70 10.78
N THR A 354 11.15 28.17 9.59
CA THR A 354 11.43 29.00 8.42
C THR A 354 10.51 28.57 7.28
N ASN A 355 9.62 29.48 6.86
CA ASN A 355 8.80 29.35 5.67
C ASN A 355 9.70 29.40 4.43
N VAL A 356 10.49 28.34 4.16
CA VAL A 356 11.05 28.17 2.81
C VAL A 356 9.88 27.77 1.93
N ASN A 357 9.59 28.64 0.96
CA ASN A 357 8.44 28.54 0.11
C ASN A 357 8.54 27.24 -0.72
N LEU A 358 7.60 26.32 -0.54
CA LEU A 358 7.47 25.11 -1.36
C LEU A 358 7.49 25.46 -2.86
N ASP A 359 7.04 26.65 -3.23
CA ASP A 359 7.10 27.17 -4.59
C ASP A 359 8.52 27.45 -5.05
N GLU A 360 9.39 27.98 -4.21
CA GLU A 360 10.78 28.26 -4.54
C GLU A 360 11.57 26.95 -4.73
N GLN A 361 11.22 25.92 -3.96
CA GLN A 361 11.75 24.57 -4.13
C GLN A 361 11.24 23.92 -5.41
N ILE A 362 9.93 23.96 -5.67
CA ILE A 362 9.35 23.49 -6.92
C ILE A 362 10.02 24.23 -8.10
N ASN A 363 10.21 25.54 -8.01
CA ASN A 363 10.81 26.38 -9.05
C ASN A 363 12.29 26.07 -9.32
N THR A 364 13.04 25.57 -8.34
CA THR A 364 14.44 25.13 -8.54
C THR A 364 14.52 23.76 -9.23
N PHE A 365 13.47 22.96 -9.17
CA PHE A 365 13.41 21.67 -9.86
C PHE A 365 12.81 21.74 -11.26
N ILE A 366 11.90 22.69 -11.50
CA ILE A 366 11.23 22.84 -12.80
C ILE A 366 12.22 23.39 -13.83
N PRO A 367 12.43 22.67 -14.96
CA PRO A 367 13.03 23.26 -16.13
C PRO A 367 12.37 24.61 -16.49
N SER A 368 13.16 25.67 -16.65
CA SER A 368 12.69 26.99 -17.08
C SER A 368 11.98 26.99 -18.45
N LYS A 369 12.07 25.88 -19.19
CA LYS A 369 11.49 25.69 -20.52
C LYS A 369 10.07 25.07 -20.53
N LEU A 370 9.47 24.80 -19.37
CA LEU A 370 8.10 24.26 -19.33
C LEU A 370 7.07 25.34 -19.67
N PRO A 371 6.02 25.03 -20.47
CA PRO A 371 4.88 25.92 -20.64
C PRO A 371 4.27 26.27 -19.27
N MET A 372 3.94 27.55 -19.07
CA MET A 372 3.43 28.05 -17.80
C MET A 372 2.13 27.36 -17.35
N THR A 373 1.34 26.84 -18.30
CA THR A 373 0.13 26.05 -18.06
C THR A 373 0.43 24.72 -17.36
N THR A 374 1.31 23.90 -17.93
CA THR A 374 1.76 22.61 -17.34
C THR A 374 2.41 22.82 -15.98
N LEU A 375 3.16 23.90 -15.84
CA LEU A 375 3.77 24.37 -14.61
C LEU A 375 2.75 24.64 -13.49
N ASN A 376 1.71 25.42 -13.81
CA ASN A 376 0.65 25.73 -12.85
C ASN A 376 -0.19 24.50 -12.52
N PHE A 377 -0.45 23.63 -13.50
CA PHE A 377 -1.11 22.36 -13.31
C PHE A 377 -0.32 21.46 -12.34
N LEU A 378 0.99 21.34 -12.53
CA LEU A 378 1.87 20.62 -11.62
C LEU A 378 1.88 21.22 -10.22
N ARG A 379 2.09 22.54 -10.09
CA ARG A 379 2.07 23.21 -8.77
C ARG A 379 0.77 22.95 -8.02
N LYS A 380 -0.37 23.05 -8.70
CA LYS A 380 -1.69 22.75 -8.14
C LYS A 380 -1.78 21.31 -7.63
N ASN A 381 -1.33 20.33 -8.44
CA ASN A 381 -1.38 18.92 -8.06
C ASN A 381 -0.36 18.57 -6.97
N ILE A 382 0.87 19.09 -7.02
CA ILE A 382 1.90 18.86 -6.00
C ILE A 382 1.41 19.39 -4.64
N ARG A 383 0.93 20.64 -4.59
CA ARG A 383 0.45 21.24 -3.33
C ARG A 383 -0.72 20.48 -2.71
N SER A 384 -1.60 19.92 -3.53
CA SER A 384 -2.82 19.25 -3.05
C SER A 384 -2.68 17.75 -2.83
N SER A 385 -1.71 17.09 -3.49
CA SER A 385 -1.68 15.63 -3.58
C SER A 385 -0.35 14.96 -3.25
N CYS A 386 0.73 15.73 -3.01
CA CYS A 386 2.05 15.13 -2.76
C CYS A 386 2.07 14.21 -1.53
N ILE A 387 2.72 13.05 -1.68
CA ILE A 387 2.95 12.04 -0.63
C ILE A 387 4.43 11.66 -0.65
N ASP A 388 5.08 11.71 0.51
CA ASP A 388 6.48 11.32 0.65
C ASP A 388 6.59 9.83 1.01
N LEU A 389 7.27 9.04 0.17
CA LEU A 389 7.56 7.62 0.40
C LEU A 389 9.08 7.36 0.35
N THR A 390 9.90 8.36 0.69
CA THR A 390 11.35 8.33 0.45
C THR A 390 12.13 7.40 1.37
N THR A 391 11.56 7.01 2.53
CA THR A 391 12.16 6.07 3.48
C THR A 391 11.18 4.93 3.79
N ASN A 392 11.67 3.80 4.31
CA ASN A 392 10.78 2.69 4.70
C ASN A 392 9.74 3.11 5.75
N GLU A 393 10.15 3.93 6.73
CA GLU A 393 9.24 4.46 7.75
C GLU A 393 8.16 5.35 7.13
N LEU A 394 8.54 6.26 6.21
CA LEU A 394 7.59 7.10 5.50
C LEU A 394 6.69 6.30 4.56
N PHE A 395 7.23 5.25 3.93
CA PHE A 395 6.47 4.33 3.09
C PHE A 395 5.34 3.68 3.90
N SER A 396 5.66 2.98 4.99
CA SER A 396 4.64 2.34 5.84
C SER A 396 3.64 3.34 6.41
N ARG A 397 4.12 4.52 6.86
CA ARG A 397 3.26 5.56 7.43
C ARG A 397 2.31 6.19 6.41
N ASN A 398 2.77 6.42 5.17
CA ASN A 398 2.04 7.23 4.20
C ASN A 398 1.30 6.40 3.14
N VAL A 399 1.58 5.11 2.98
CA VAL A 399 0.78 4.20 2.14
C VAL A 399 -0.72 4.23 2.48
N PRO A 400 -1.15 4.18 3.75
CA PRO A 400 -2.57 4.31 4.09
C PRO A 400 -3.18 5.66 3.70
N ILE A 401 -2.37 6.73 3.64
CA ILE A 401 -2.81 8.06 3.19
C ILE A 401 -2.97 8.05 1.66
N LEU A 402 -2.02 7.43 0.95
CA LEU A 402 -2.05 7.23 -0.50
C LEU A 402 -3.31 6.48 -0.93
N LEU A 403 -3.60 5.35 -0.30
CA LEU A 403 -4.76 4.53 -0.64
C LEU A 403 -6.08 5.28 -0.41
N ARG A 404 -6.23 5.97 0.73
CA ARG A 404 -7.41 6.81 0.99
C ARG A 404 -7.58 7.94 -0.02
N ARG A 405 -6.49 8.59 -0.43
CA ARG A 405 -6.54 9.63 -1.47
C ARG A 405 -6.95 9.06 -2.82
N LEU A 406 -6.40 7.90 -3.22
CA LEU A 406 -6.81 7.21 -4.44
C LEU A 406 -8.30 6.87 -4.43
N GLU A 407 -8.79 6.28 -3.34
CA GLU A 407 -10.22 5.98 -3.19
C GLU A 407 -11.09 7.24 -3.30
N ALA A 408 -10.69 8.34 -2.67
CA ALA A 408 -11.41 9.62 -2.77
C ALA A 408 -11.39 10.19 -4.21
N MET A 409 -10.26 10.07 -4.93
CA MET A 409 -10.15 10.51 -6.32
C MET A 409 -11.03 9.65 -7.25
N LEU A 410 -11.05 8.35 -7.05
CA LEU A 410 -11.91 7.43 -7.81
C LEU A 410 -13.40 7.62 -7.49
N GLY A 411 -13.75 7.87 -6.22
CA GLY A 411 -15.12 8.11 -5.80
C GLY A 411 -15.73 9.39 -6.39
N LYS A 412 -14.95 10.47 -6.47
CA LYS A 412 -15.41 11.73 -7.12
C LYS A 412 -15.72 11.55 -8.60
N HIS A 413 -14.93 10.72 -9.29
CA HIS A 413 -15.11 10.49 -10.72
C HIS A 413 -16.39 9.70 -11.04
N ARG A 414 -16.87 8.87 -10.11
CA ARG A 414 -18.14 8.14 -10.25
C ARG A 414 -19.34 9.10 -10.31
N ASN A 415 -19.39 10.07 -9.40
CA ASN A 415 -20.49 11.04 -9.32
C ASN A 415 -20.55 11.98 -10.53
N GLN A 416 -19.45 12.16 -11.26
CA GLN A 416 -19.40 13.03 -12.44
C GLN A 416 -19.85 12.33 -13.72
N VAL A 417 -19.67 11.01 -13.82
CA VAL A 417 -20.09 10.22 -15.00
C VAL A 417 -21.57 9.84 -14.92
N ASP A 418 -22.09 9.60 -13.72
CA ASP A 418 -23.46 9.11 -13.54
C ASP A 418 -24.54 10.21 -13.58
N GLY A 419 -24.20 11.47 -13.89
CA GLY A 419 -25.14 12.55 -14.26
C GLY A 419 -26.28 12.89 -13.28
N THR A 420 -26.30 12.28 -12.09
CA THR A 420 -27.40 12.39 -11.13
C THR A 420 -27.00 13.38 -10.03
N SER A 421 -27.19 14.67 -10.32
CA SER A 421 -27.05 15.73 -9.32
C SER A 421 -28.21 15.71 -8.33
N HIS A 422 -28.15 14.81 -7.34
CA HIS A 422 -28.88 15.02 -6.10
C HIS A 422 -28.11 16.02 -5.25
N SER A 423 -28.62 17.25 -5.17
CA SER A 423 -28.11 18.28 -4.27
C SER A 423 -28.29 17.83 -2.83
N VAL A 424 -27.22 17.31 -2.22
CA VAL A 424 -27.19 17.06 -0.77
C VAL A 424 -26.97 18.39 -0.07
N ASN A 425 -27.97 18.80 0.71
CA ASN A 425 -27.99 20.03 1.50
C ASN A 425 -26.85 20.01 2.55
N PRO A 426 -25.92 20.97 2.55
CA PRO A 426 -24.73 20.94 3.41
C PRO A 426 -24.99 21.25 4.91
N ASN A 427 -26.25 21.46 5.32
CA ASN A 427 -26.60 21.83 6.69
C ASN A 427 -26.93 20.65 7.65
N ASN A 428 -26.79 19.40 7.22
CA ASN A 428 -27.13 18.23 8.08
C ASN A 428 -25.94 17.52 8.76
N PHE A 429 -24.75 18.10 8.77
CA PHE A 429 -23.56 17.51 9.42
C PHE A 429 -23.06 18.30 10.65
N SER A 430 -23.97 18.71 11.54
CA SER A 430 -23.61 19.43 12.78
C SER A 430 -24.07 18.77 14.09
N GLN A 431 -24.53 17.51 14.07
CA GLN A 431 -24.89 16.80 15.32
C GLN A 431 -24.52 15.32 15.24
N ALA A 432 -23.22 15.03 15.17
CA ALA A 432 -22.67 13.70 15.47
C ALA A 432 -21.15 13.82 15.69
N SER A 433 -20.72 14.60 16.70
CA SER A 433 -19.34 14.54 17.20
C SER A 433 -19.23 14.93 18.68
N GLU A 434 -20.27 14.66 19.47
CA GLU A 434 -20.13 14.52 20.91
C GLU A 434 -20.44 13.07 21.25
N VAL A 435 -19.52 12.45 21.99
CA VAL A 435 -19.44 11.00 22.28
C VAL A 435 -18.87 10.17 21.12
N PHE A 436 -17.55 10.17 20.96
CA PHE A 436 -16.67 8.98 21.04
C PHE A 436 -15.21 9.33 20.71
#